data_AF-A0A081Q091-F1
#
_entry.id   AF-A0A081Q091-F1
#
_cell.length_a   1.000
_cell.length_b   1.000
_cell.length_c   1.000
_cell.angle_alpha   90.00
_cell.angle_beta   90.00
_cell.angle_gamma   90.00
#
_symmetry.space_group_name_H-M   'P 1'
#
loop_
_entity.id
_entity.type
_entity.pdbx_description
1 polymer ?
#
loop_
_entity_poly.entity_id
_entity_poly.type
_entity_poly.pdbx_seq_one_letter_code
_entity_poly.pdbx_strand_id
1 'polypeptide(L)' 'MSKLLDKILSRENMLEAYNQVKSNKGSAGIDGITIEEMDNYLRQNWRLTKERIKQRKYKPLPVLRVEIP' A
#
# COMPACT_ATOMS: atom_id res chain seq x y z
N MET A 1 16.02 6.93 -12.50
CA MET A 1 15.31 6.25 -11.39
C MET A 1 16.30 6.14 -10.22
N SER A 2 15.93 6.45 -8.97
CA SER A 2 16.89 6.36 -7.86
C SER A 2 17.08 4.88 -7.46
N LYS A 3 18.32 4.46 -7.18
CA LYS A 3 18.64 3.09 -6.73
C LYS A 3 17.83 2.67 -5.49
N LEU A 4 17.43 3.63 -4.65
CA LEU A 4 16.60 3.39 -3.48
C LEU A 4 15.14 3.10 -3.84
N LEU A 5 14.54 3.82 -4.79
CA LEU A 5 13.14 3.60 -5.18
C LEU A 5 12.94 2.22 -5.81
N ASP A 6 13.92 1.74 -6.57
CA ASP A 6 13.88 0.39 -7.12
C ASP A 6 13.98 -0.69 -6.04
N LYS A 7 14.74 -0.45 -4.96
CA LYS A 7 14.78 -1.33 -3.77
C LYS A 7 13.46 -1.32 -3.00
N ILE A 8 12.85 -0.14 -2.80
CA ILE A 8 11.54 -0.01 -2.14
C ILE A 8 10.47 -0.80 -2.90
N LEU A 9 10.49 -0.72 -4.24
CA LEU A 9 9.50 -1.37 -5.11
C LEU A 9 9.90 -2.79 -5.54
N SER A 10 10.93 -3.37 -4.93
CA SER A 10 11.34 -4.76 -5.20
C SER A 10 10.24 -5.73 -4.77
N ARG A 11 10.19 -6.90 -5.40
CA ARG A 11 9.15 -7.88 -5.09
C ARG A 11 9.28 -8.37 -3.65
N GLU A 12 10.51 -8.58 -3.22
CA GLU A 12 10.89 -9.07 -1.90
C GLU A 12 10.43 -8.08 -0.83
N ASN A 13 10.81 -6.80 -0.97
CA ASN A 13 10.44 -5.75 -0.01
C ASN A 13 8.92 -5.55 0.07
N MET A 14 8.22 -5.59 -1.07
CA MET A 14 6.78 -5.40 -1.10
C MET A 14 6.00 -6.58 -0.48
N LEU A 15 6.51 -7.80 -0.58
CA LEU A 15 5.92 -8.96 0.11
C LEU A 15 6.13 -8.88 1.62
N GLU A 16 7.32 -8.47 2.07
CA GLU A 16 7.59 -8.21 3.48
C GLU A 16 6.67 -7.13 4.04
N ALA A 17 6.55 -6.00 3.33
CA ALA A 17 5.64 -4.92 3.70
C ALA A 17 4.17 -5.38 3.77
N TYR A 18 3.71 -6.16 2.80
CA TYR A 18 2.35 -6.75 2.82
C TYR A 18 2.10 -7.59 4.07
N ASN A 19 3.04 -8.49 4.40
CA ASN A 19 2.92 -9.35 5.57
C ASN A 19 2.89 -8.55 6.88
N GLN A 20 3.74 -7.52 6.98
CA GLN A 20 3.79 -6.64 8.15
C GLN A 20 2.51 -5.81 8.30
N VAL A 21 1.95 -5.27 7.22
CA VAL A 21 0.67 -4.54 7.29
C VAL A 21 -0.46 -5.46 7.72
N LYS A 22 -0.49 -6.71 7.20
CA LYS A 22 -1.47 -7.72 7.59
C LYS A 22 -1.36 -8.11 9.07
N SER A 23 -0.15 -8.20 9.63
CA SER A 23 0.06 -8.55 11.04
C SER A 23 -0.32 -7.42 12.01
N ASN A 24 -0.27 -6.17 11.57
CA ASN A 24 -0.65 -5.01 12.38
C ASN A 24 -2.16 -4.94 12.68
N LYS A 25 -3.01 -5.63 11.90
CA LYS A 25 -4.48 -5.73 12.11
C LYS A 25 -5.18 -4.37 12.30
N GLY A 26 -4.70 -3.34 11.61
CA GLY A 26 -5.27 -1.99 11.69
C GLY A 26 -6.67 -1.91 11.05
N SER A 27 -7.42 -0.87 11.41
CA SER A 27 -8.70 -0.53 10.78
C SER A 27 -8.51 -0.03 9.34
N ALA A 28 -9.57 -0.13 8.54
CA ALA A 28 -9.60 0.41 7.19
C ALA A 28 -9.42 1.94 7.17
N GLY A 29 -8.86 2.45 6.08
CA GLY A 29 -8.72 3.89 5.83
C GLY A 29 -10.00 4.51 5.28
N ILE A 30 -9.87 5.68 4.66
CA ILE A 30 -11.02 6.40 4.05
C ILE A 30 -11.65 5.67 2.86
N ASP A 31 -10.91 4.74 2.26
CA ASP A 31 -11.36 3.91 1.13
C ASP A 31 -12.16 2.69 1.58
N GLY A 32 -12.18 2.41 2.89
CA GLY A 32 -12.91 1.28 3.47
C GLY A 32 -12.29 -0.08 3.18
N ILE A 33 -11.14 -0.16 2.50
CA ILE A 33 -10.50 -1.43 2.16
C ILE A 33 -9.97 -2.08 3.43
N THR A 34 -10.50 -3.27 3.75
CA THR A 34 -10.06 -4.02 4.93
C THR A 34 -8.83 -4.88 4.66
N ILE A 35 -8.24 -5.44 5.72
CA ILE A 35 -7.11 -6.37 5.60
C ILE A 35 -7.52 -7.65 4.83
N GLU A 36 -8.78 -8.07 4.96
CA GLU A 36 -9.35 -9.21 4.23
C GLU A 36 -9.45 -8.94 2.72
N GLU A 37 -9.77 -7.70 2.33
CA GLU A 37 -9.95 -7.28 0.94
C GLU A 37 -8.64 -6.88 0.25
N MET A 38 -7.62 -6.53 1.04
CA MET A 38 -6.33 -6.02 0.58
C MET A 38 -5.64 -6.92 -0.47
N ASP A 39 -5.71 -8.25 -0.33
CA ASP A 39 -5.07 -9.18 -1.28
C ASP A 39 -5.66 -9.02 -2.70
N ASN A 40 -6.99 -9.00 -2.78
CA ASN A 40 -7.70 -8.85 -4.04
C ASN A 40 -7.46 -7.47 -4.66
N TYR A 41 -7.48 -6.42 -3.83
CA TYR A 41 -7.21 -5.06 -4.29
C TYR A 41 -5.79 -4.93 -4.87
N LEU A 42 -4.78 -5.46 -4.19
CA LEU A 42 -3.39 -5.40 -4.66
C LEU A 42 -3.18 -6.20 -5.95
N ARG A 43 -3.79 -7.39 -6.09
CA ARG A 43 -3.71 -8.16 -7.35
C ARG A 43 -4.21 -7.39 -8.56
N GLN A 44 -5.27 -6.61 -8.39
CA GLN A 44 -5.87 -5.83 -9.46
C GLN A 44 -5.11 -4.52 -9.73
N ASN A 45 -4.63 -3.85 -8.68
CA ASN A 45 -4.16 -2.46 -8.76
C ASN A 45 -2.64 -2.27 -8.65
N TRP A 46 -1.88 -3.29 -8.22
CA TRP A 46 -0.47 -3.13 -7.91
C TRP A 46 0.37 -2.68 -9.10
N ARG A 47 0.15 -3.25 -10.29
CA ARG A 47 0.91 -2.88 -11.50
C ARG A 47 0.79 -1.38 -11.79
N LEU A 48 -0.45 -0.89 -11.85
CA LEU A 48 -0.75 0.52 -12.11
C LEU A 48 -0.21 1.43 -10.98
N THR A 49 -0.37 1.02 -9.73
CA THR A 49 0.12 1.76 -8.57
C THR A 49 1.65 1.91 -8.61
N LYS A 50 2.37 0.81 -8.87
CA LYS A 50 3.82 0.80 -9.03
C LYS A 50 4.25 1.76 -10.14
N GLU A 51 3.63 1.70 -11.31
CA GLU A 51 3.94 2.61 -12.43
C GLU A 51 3.71 4.09 -12.07
N ARG A 52 2.59 4.39 -11.41
CA ARG A 52 2.29 5.75 -10.92
C ARG A 52 3.34 6.24 -9.92
N ILE A 53 3.81 5.39 -9.01
CA ILE A 53 4.89 5.72 -8.08
C ILE A 53 6.18 6.00 -8.86
N LYS A 54 6.56 5.14 -9.81
CA LYS A 54 7.76 5.33 -10.64
C LYS A 54 7.74 6.65 -11.41
N GLN A 55 6.57 7.02 -11.93
CA GLN A 55 6.36 8.28 -12.66
C GLN A 55 6.17 9.50 -11.75
N ARG A 56 6.23 9.35 -10.41
CA ARG A 56 5.93 10.40 -9.42
C ARG A 56 4.53 11.01 -9.56
N LYS A 57 3.57 10.22 -10.03
CA LYS A 57 2.16 10.60 -10.20
C LYS A 57 1.23 9.96 -9.17
N TYR A 58 1.74 9.06 -8.33
CA TYR A 58 0.97 8.48 -7.25
C TYR A 58 0.61 9.54 -6.22
N LYS A 59 -0.69 9.66 -5.93
CA LYS A 59 -1.22 10.52 -4.88
C LYS A 59 -1.79 9.61 -3.79
N PRO A 60 -1.16 9.57 -2.60
CA PRO A 60 -1.72 8.85 -1.46
C PRO A 60 -3.10 9.41 -1.10
N LEU A 61 -3.97 8.55 -0.57
CA LEU A 61 -5.23 8.98 0.01
C LEU A 61 -5.00 9.71 1.35
N PRO A 62 -5.84 10.69 1.72
CA PRO A 62 -5.79 11.27 3.05
C PRO A 62 -6.06 10.22 4.13
N VAL A 63 -5.53 10.46 5.34
CA VAL A 63 -5.75 9.57 6.49
C VAL A 63 -7.16 9.71 7.05
N LEU A 64 -7.73 8.60 7.53
CA LEU A 64 -9.01 8.62 8.23
C LEU A 64 -8.79 9.08 9.68
N ARG A 65 -9.45 10.16 10.09
CA ARG A 65 -9.43 10.61 11.48
C ARG A 65 -10.36 9.70 12.30
N VAL A 66 -9.83 9.15 13.38
CA VAL A 66 -10.58 8.34 14.35
C VAL A 66 -10.40 8.96 15.72
N GLU A 67 -11.49 9.08 16.47
CA GLU A 67 -11.46 9.46 17.88
C GLU A 67 -11.16 8.22 18.73
N ILE A 68 -10.17 8.33 19.61
CA ILE A 68 -9.75 7.25 20.52
C ILE A 68 -10.17 7.67 21.93
N PRO A 69 -10.82 6.78 22.73
CA PRO A 69 -11.21 7.08 24.11
C PRO A 69 -10.05 7.41 25.05
#